data_AF-A0AB33IK26-F1
#
_entry.id   AF-A0AB33IK26-F1
#
_cell.length_a   1.000
_cell.length_b   1.000
_cell.length_c   1.000
_cell.angle_alpha   90.00
_cell.angle_beta   90.00
_cell.angle_gamma   90.00
#
_symmetry.space_group_name_H-M   'P 1'
#
loop_
_entity.id
_entity.type
_entity.pdbx_description
1 polymer ?
#
loop_
_entity_poly.entity_id
_entity_poly.type
_entity_poly.pdbx_seq_one_letter_code
_entity_poly.pdbx_strand_id
1 'polypeptide(L)'
;MAGSTVVVLSLLGFLVLLLKGRAVTNTSPVLRSLKALGIRPSEAEQRLCRQRVWVGNDTLMTPREQHFFRALLRHTSRTRWLLCPQVRVADIATLSPHIRPRSRTWWQLFRMASQWHCDVVIVDIHTFAIIGAVELDDASHQKKHRIRRDILLEEVLRQAGIPLLRDRDSESLVRKVGEFLKYRGADAAEKSITGMNSTTEHTERKENEK
;
A
#
# COMPACT_ATOMS: atom_id res chain seq x y z
N MET A 1 44.92 -58.28 12.02
CA MET A 1 45.07 -56.98 11.33
C MET A 1 43.78 -56.49 10.66
N ALA A 2 42.93 -57.36 10.10
CA ALA A 2 41.68 -56.96 9.42
C ALA A 2 40.51 -56.54 10.35
N GLY A 3 40.47 -57.03 11.60
CA GLY A 3 39.37 -56.69 12.53
C GLY A 3 39.42 -55.23 13.02
N SER A 4 40.62 -54.70 13.29
CA SER A 4 40.79 -53.34 13.80
C SER A 4 40.46 -52.27 12.76
N THR A 5 40.71 -52.53 11.48
CA THR A 5 40.41 -51.57 10.39
C THR A 5 38.91 -51.40 10.18
N VAL A 6 38.12 -52.46 10.32
CA VAL A 6 36.65 -52.41 10.21
C VAL A 6 36.03 -51.60 11.36
N VAL A 7 36.53 -51.77 12.58
CA VAL A 7 36.06 -51.01 13.75
C VAL A 7 36.39 -49.51 13.62
N VAL A 8 37.59 -49.18 13.15
CA VAL A 8 38.00 -47.78 12.94
C VAL A 8 37.16 -47.10 11.86
N LEU A 9 36.88 -47.78 10.74
CA LEU A 9 36.04 -47.23 9.67
C LEU A 9 34.57 -47.05 10.13
N SER A 10 34.05 -47.96 10.95
CA SER A 10 32.71 -47.84 11.54
C SER A 10 32.61 -46.64 12.49
N LEU A 11 33.60 -46.47 13.37
CA LEU A 11 33.67 -45.34 14.30
C LEU A 11 33.83 -44.01 13.57
N LEU A 12 34.63 -43.97 12.50
CA LEU A 12 34.80 -42.78 11.66
C LEU A 12 33.49 -42.44 10.92
N GLY A 13 32.80 -43.44 10.38
CA GLY A 13 31.48 -43.28 9.76
C GLY A 13 30.43 -42.76 10.75
N PHE A 14 30.41 -43.28 11.97
CA PHE A 14 29.52 -42.82 13.04
C PHE A 14 29.86 -41.40 13.51
N LEU A 15 31.15 -41.05 13.60
CA LEU A 15 31.60 -39.69 13.92
C LEU A 15 31.19 -38.69 12.82
N VAL A 16 31.28 -39.07 11.55
CA VAL A 16 30.80 -38.24 10.43
C VAL A 16 29.28 -38.07 10.49
N LEU A 17 28.52 -39.11 10.86
CA LEU A 17 27.08 -39.00 11.10
C LEU A 17 26.74 -38.09 12.29
N LEU A 18 27.49 -38.16 13.39
CA LEU A 18 27.32 -37.27 14.54
C LEU A 18 27.68 -35.81 14.22
N LEU A 19 28.73 -35.57 13.43
CA LEU A 19 29.12 -34.23 12.99
C LEU A 19 28.12 -33.64 12.00
N LYS A 20 27.61 -34.44 11.06
CA LYS A 20 26.49 -34.05 10.18
C LYS A 20 25.19 -33.84 10.95
N GLY A 21 24.93 -34.65 11.98
CA GLY A 21 23.78 -34.50 12.88
C GLY A 21 23.84 -33.23 13.73
N ARG A 22 25.03 -32.78 14.13
CA ARG A 22 25.25 -31.47 14.79
C ARG A 22 25.15 -30.28 13.85
N ALA A 23 25.47 -30.46 12.56
CA ALA A 23 25.24 -29.43 11.55
C ALA A 23 23.75 -29.24 11.19
N VAL A 24 22.89 -30.17 11.62
CA VAL A 24 21.45 -30.11 11.41
C VAL A 24 20.77 -29.55 12.67
N THR A 25 20.15 -28.38 12.48
CA THR A 25 19.24 -27.66 13.38
C THR A 25 19.81 -26.55 14.27
N ASN A 26 20.71 -25.70 13.74
CA ASN A 26 20.59 -24.27 14.08
C ASN A 26 19.31 -23.73 13.46
N THR A 27 18.17 -24.11 14.06
CA THR A 27 16.85 -23.69 13.63
C THR A 27 16.79 -22.18 13.84
N SER A 28 16.55 -21.43 12.76
CA SER A 28 16.45 -19.97 12.79
C SER A 28 15.67 -19.51 14.03
N PRO A 29 16.13 -18.47 14.75
CA PRO A 29 15.42 -17.93 15.91
C PRO A 29 13.93 -17.66 15.60
N VAL A 30 13.63 -17.18 14.39
CA VAL A 30 12.25 -16.96 13.92
C VAL A 30 11.46 -18.26 13.86
N LEU A 31 12.01 -19.32 13.24
CA LEU A 31 11.35 -20.63 13.19
C LEU A 31 11.18 -21.26 14.58
N ARG A 32 12.14 -21.04 15.49
CA ARG A 32 12.02 -21.47 16.89
C ARG A 32 10.89 -20.74 17.61
N SER A 33 10.79 -19.42 17.44
CA SER A 33 9.70 -18.63 18.02
C SER A 33 8.33 -19.07 17.49
N LEU A 34 8.20 -19.30 16.18
CA LEU A 34 6.96 -19.83 15.60
C LEU A 34 6.61 -21.20 16.20
N LYS A 35 7.57 -22.12 16.26
CA LYS A 35 7.36 -23.46 16.83
C LYS A 35 7.02 -23.42 18.32
N ALA A 36 7.64 -22.55 19.10
CA ALA A 36 7.35 -22.37 20.53
C ALA A 36 5.92 -21.88 20.76
N LEU A 37 5.35 -21.12 19.83
CA LEU A 37 3.94 -20.71 19.82
C LEU A 37 2.99 -21.76 19.22
N GLY A 38 3.49 -22.96 18.87
CA GLY A 38 2.70 -24.00 18.21
C GLY A 38 2.36 -23.73 16.74
N ILE A 39 2.94 -22.68 16.14
CA ILE A 39 2.73 -22.33 14.73
C ILE A 39 3.68 -23.17 13.88
N ARG A 40 3.12 -23.93 12.93
CA ARG A 40 3.90 -24.72 11.97
C ARG A 40 4.38 -23.80 10.83
N PRO A 41 5.69 -23.57 10.66
CA PRO A 41 6.18 -22.72 9.58
C PRO A 41 5.96 -23.35 8.21
N SER A 42 5.40 -22.57 7.29
CA SER A 42 5.26 -22.88 5.87
C SER A 42 6.61 -23.04 5.18
N GLU A 43 6.60 -23.60 3.98
CA GLU A 43 7.81 -23.71 3.16
C GLU A 43 8.41 -22.33 2.84
N ALA A 44 7.58 -21.32 2.61
CA ALA A 44 8.02 -19.95 2.35
C ALA A 44 8.77 -19.35 3.55
N GLU A 45 8.25 -19.52 4.76
CA GLU A 45 8.89 -19.06 6.00
C GLU A 45 10.19 -19.83 6.28
N GLN A 46 10.21 -21.13 5.96
CA GLN A 46 11.44 -21.91 6.03
C GLN A 46 12.49 -21.39 5.06
N ARG A 47 12.11 -21.09 3.80
CA ARG A 47 13.01 -20.49 2.80
C ARG A 47 13.52 -19.12 3.25
N LEU A 48 12.64 -18.26 3.76
CA LEU A 48 12.97 -16.95 4.34
C LEU A 48 14.04 -17.06 5.44
N CYS A 49 13.94 -18.08 6.27
CA CYS A 49 14.84 -18.28 7.40
C CYS A 49 16.16 -18.96 7.04
N ARG A 50 16.31 -19.50 5.83
CA ARG A 50 17.53 -20.18 5.37
C ARG A 50 18.49 -19.26 4.64
N GLN A 51 17.99 -18.21 3.99
CA GLN A 51 18.81 -17.31 3.20
C GLN A 51 18.18 -15.91 3.15
N ARG A 52 18.99 -14.89 2.83
CA ARG A 52 18.47 -13.56 2.53
C ARG A 52 17.72 -13.59 1.20
N VAL A 53 16.40 -13.72 1.26
CA VAL A 53 15.50 -13.70 0.09
C VAL A 53 14.87 -12.34 -0.20
N TRP A 54 15.03 -11.36 0.71
CA TRP A 54 14.55 -9.99 0.54
C TRP A 54 15.72 -9.01 0.52
N VAL A 55 15.64 -8.04 -0.38
CA VAL A 55 16.52 -6.90 -0.48
C VAL A 55 15.67 -5.63 -0.48
N GLY A 56 16.16 -4.57 0.15
CA GLY A 56 15.49 -3.27 0.10
C GLY A 56 15.66 -2.63 -1.27
N ASN A 57 14.65 -1.90 -1.73
CA ASN A 57 14.80 -1.02 -2.88
C ASN A 57 15.51 0.27 -2.44
N ASP A 58 16.39 0.82 -3.27
CA ASP A 58 17.07 2.08 -2.98
C ASP A 58 16.12 3.29 -3.05
N THR A 59 15.12 3.22 -3.93
CA THR A 59 14.12 4.27 -4.13
C THR A 59 12.71 3.71 -4.15
N LEU A 60 11.74 4.49 -3.64
CA LEU A 60 10.32 4.15 -3.69
C LEU A 60 9.69 4.42 -5.07
N MET A 61 10.15 5.48 -5.73
CA MET A 61 9.59 6.01 -6.97
C MET A 61 10.64 6.07 -8.07
N THR A 62 10.22 5.99 -9.33
CA THR A 62 11.11 6.23 -10.48
C THR A 62 11.63 7.67 -10.49
N PRO A 63 12.75 7.99 -11.17
CA PRO A 63 13.25 9.37 -11.24
C PRO A 63 12.21 10.36 -11.78
N ARG A 64 11.35 9.92 -12.71
CA ARG A 64 10.26 10.73 -13.27
C ARG A 64 9.17 11.00 -12.24
N GLU A 65 8.69 9.98 -11.55
CA GLU A 65 7.73 10.12 -10.44
C GLU A 65 8.29 11.00 -9.33
N GLN A 66 9.58 10.86 -8.97
CA GLN A 66 10.23 11.72 -7.98
C GLN A 66 10.22 13.19 -8.41
N HIS A 67 10.53 13.47 -9.68
CA HIS A 67 10.51 14.84 -10.20
C HIS A 67 9.10 15.45 -10.11
N PHE A 68 8.10 14.69 -10.56
CA PHE A 68 6.69 15.09 -10.49
C PHE A 68 6.20 15.29 -9.05
N PHE A 69 6.50 14.35 -8.16
CA PHE A 69 6.11 14.44 -6.75
C PHE A 69 6.72 15.68 -6.06
N ARG A 70 7.99 15.99 -6.35
CA ARG A 70 8.63 17.22 -5.87
C ARG A 70 7.93 18.48 -6.41
N ALA A 71 7.42 18.45 -7.64
CA ALA A 71 6.62 19.55 -8.19
C ALA A 71 5.29 19.69 -7.44
N LEU A 72 4.52 18.61 -7.27
CA LEU A 72 3.28 18.63 -6.48
C LEU A 72 3.50 19.19 -5.08
N LEU A 73 4.58 18.77 -4.41
CA LEU A 73 4.97 19.26 -3.09
C LEU A 73 5.25 20.77 -3.04
N ARG A 74 5.73 21.38 -4.12
CA ARG A 74 5.95 22.84 -4.19
C ARG A 74 4.66 23.61 -4.40
N HIS A 75 3.71 23.03 -5.14
CA HIS A 75 2.49 23.73 -5.58
C HIS A 75 1.24 23.41 -4.75
N THR A 76 1.34 22.47 -3.81
CA THR A 76 0.22 22.08 -2.93
C THR A 76 0.43 22.65 -1.53
N SER A 77 -0.62 23.29 -0.98
CA SER A 77 -0.57 23.75 0.41
C SER A 77 -0.47 22.57 1.38
N ARG A 78 0.58 22.58 2.21
CA ARG A 78 0.81 21.56 3.24
C ARG A 78 0.04 21.82 4.55
N THR A 79 -0.65 22.95 4.67
CA THR A 79 -1.45 23.23 5.87
C THR A 79 -2.73 22.41 5.92
N ARG A 80 -3.19 21.92 4.76
CA ARG A 80 -4.46 21.20 4.64
C ARG A 80 -4.37 19.89 3.88
N TRP A 81 -3.44 19.77 2.94
CA TRP A 81 -3.36 18.58 2.09
C TRP A 81 -2.10 17.79 2.40
N LEU A 82 -2.28 16.49 2.64
CA LEU A 82 -1.21 15.52 2.74
C LEU A 82 -1.14 14.72 1.43
N LEU A 83 0.07 14.60 0.88
CA LEU A 83 0.35 13.86 -0.34
C LEU A 83 1.00 12.52 0.01
N CYS A 84 0.32 11.42 -0.32
CA CYS A 84 0.76 10.06 -0.04
C CYS A 84 1.22 9.38 -1.34
N PRO A 85 2.54 9.17 -1.56
CA PRO A 85 3.03 8.55 -2.79
C PRO A 85 2.85 7.02 -2.78
N GLN A 86 2.70 6.42 -3.97
CA GLN A 86 2.70 4.97 -4.20
C GLN A 86 1.68 4.20 -3.34
N VAL A 87 0.46 4.74 -3.22
CA VAL A 87 -0.61 4.13 -2.40
C VAL A 87 -1.29 3.02 -3.19
N ARG A 88 -1.42 1.84 -2.60
CA ARG A 88 -2.11 0.71 -3.23
C ARG A 88 -3.60 0.97 -3.36
N VAL A 89 -4.18 0.64 -4.50
CA VAL A 89 -5.62 0.84 -4.77
C VAL A 89 -6.49 0.13 -3.75
N ALA A 90 -6.10 -1.08 -3.32
CA ALA A 90 -6.83 -1.85 -2.32
C ALA A 90 -6.82 -1.24 -0.91
N ASP A 91 -5.99 -0.23 -0.65
CA ASP A 91 -5.96 0.48 0.63
C ASP A 91 -6.92 1.69 0.66
N ILE A 92 -7.41 2.12 -0.52
CA ILE A 92 -8.31 3.27 -0.67
C ILE A 92 -9.68 2.91 -1.25
N ALA A 93 -9.79 1.77 -1.94
CA ALA A 93 -11.03 1.29 -2.54
C ALA A 93 -11.28 -0.15 -2.11
N THR A 94 -12.44 -0.39 -1.50
CA THR A 94 -12.87 -1.72 -1.06
C THR A 94 -14.12 -2.16 -1.80
N LEU A 95 -14.33 -3.48 -1.87
CA LEU A 95 -15.53 -4.04 -2.50
C LEU A 95 -16.76 -3.74 -1.66
N SER A 96 -17.85 -3.36 -2.33
CA SER A 96 -19.10 -2.98 -1.67
C SER A 96 -19.67 -4.10 -0.79
N PRO A 97 -20.36 -3.77 0.32
CA PRO A 97 -20.87 -4.76 1.28
C PRO A 97 -21.79 -5.85 0.70
N HIS A 98 -22.46 -5.59 -0.42
CA HIS A 98 -23.32 -6.57 -1.09
C HIS A 98 -22.52 -7.75 -1.71
N ILE A 99 -21.20 -7.59 -1.89
CA ILE A 99 -20.31 -8.65 -2.35
C ILE A 99 -19.80 -9.41 -1.13
N ARG A 100 -20.25 -10.67 -0.98
CA ARG A 100 -19.84 -11.54 0.14
C ARG A 100 -18.30 -11.62 0.27
N PRO A 101 -17.71 -11.23 1.42
CA PRO A 101 -16.27 -11.32 1.65
C PRO A 101 -15.73 -12.73 1.44
N ARG A 102 -14.53 -12.82 0.83
CA ARG A 102 -13.82 -14.08 0.52
C ARG A 102 -14.57 -15.07 -0.39
N SER A 103 -15.68 -14.68 -0.99
CA SER A 103 -16.33 -15.45 -2.06
C SER A 103 -15.43 -15.53 -3.30
N ARG A 104 -15.78 -16.43 -4.24
CA ARG A 104 -15.11 -16.50 -5.55
C ARG A 104 -15.12 -15.15 -6.26
N THR A 105 -16.29 -14.50 -6.32
CA THR A 105 -16.46 -13.18 -6.93
C THR A 105 -15.60 -12.12 -6.24
N TRP A 106 -15.57 -12.12 -4.91
CA TRP A 106 -14.73 -11.20 -4.14
C TRP A 106 -13.25 -11.37 -4.50
N TRP A 107 -12.73 -12.61 -4.56
CA TRP A 107 -11.33 -12.86 -4.93
C TRP A 107 -11.03 -12.51 -6.39
N GLN A 108 -11.97 -12.72 -7.31
CA GLN A 108 -11.81 -12.32 -8.72
C GLN A 108 -11.63 -10.81 -8.85
N LEU A 109 -12.51 -10.03 -8.20
CA LEU A 109 -12.46 -8.57 -8.23
C LEU A 109 -11.26 -8.03 -7.44
N PHE A 110 -10.99 -8.57 -6.25
CA PHE A 110 -9.87 -8.14 -5.41
C PHE A 110 -8.53 -8.35 -6.14
N ARG A 111 -8.29 -9.52 -6.72
CA ARG A 111 -7.04 -9.82 -7.42
C ARG A 111 -6.83 -8.93 -8.64
N MET A 112 -7.90 -8.47 -9.28
CA MET A 112 -7.81 -7.57 -10.43
C MET A 112 -7.04 -6.29 -10.08
N ALA A 113 -7.40 -5.62 -8.98
CA ALA A 113 -6.86 -4.30 -8.63
C ALA A 113 -5.86 -4.29 -7.46
N SER A 114 -5.78 -5.37 -6.67
CA SER A 114 -5.00 -5.42 -5.41
C SER A 114 -3.51 -5.15 -5.52
N GLN A 115 -2.93 -5.25 -6.72
CA GLN A 115 -1.50 -5.01 -6.96
C GLN A 115 -1.23 -3.66 -7.63
N TRP A 116 -2.29 -2.90 -7.93
CA TRP A 116 -2.16 -1.59 -8.55
C TRP A 116 -1.90 -0.54 -7.47
N HIS A 117 -1.16 0.49 -7.86
CA HIS A 117 -0.83 1.64 -7.02
C HIS A 117 -1.25 2.89 -7.77
N CYS A 118 -1.71 3.89 -7.02
CA CYS A 118 -1.80 5.27 -7.47
C CYS A 118 -0.48 5.96 -7.18
N ASP A 119 0.01 6.77 -8.13
CA ASP A 119 1.27 7.50 -7.96
C ASP A 119 1.21 8.42 -6.73
N VAL A 120 0.10 9.13 -6.56
CA VAL A 120 -0.17 9.95 -5.37
C VAL A 120 -1.65 9.86 -4.99
N VAL A 121 -1.93 9.78 -3.68
CA VAL A 121 -3.26 10.02 -3.12
C VAL A 121 -3.19 11.28 -2.27
N ILE A 122 -4.19 12.15 -2.44
CA ILE A 122 -4.34 13.38 -1.68
C ILE A 122 -5.34 13.14 -0.57
N VAL A 123 -4.97 13.46 0.66
CA VAL A 123 -5.85 13.39 1.82
C VAL A 123 -5.94 14.74 2.51
N ASP A 124 -7.09 15.04 3.10
CA ASP A 124 -7.24 16.19 3.98
C ASP A 124 -6.56 15.88 5.32
N ILE A 125 -5.63 16.73 5.75
CA ILE A 125 -4.78 16.48 6.93
C ILE A 125 -5.56 16.53 8.24
N HIS A 126 -6.73 17.16 8.27
CA HIS A 126 -7.53 17.30 9.48
C HIS A 126 -8.50 16.13 9.66
N THR A 127 -9.03 15.61 8.57
CA THR A 127 -10.05 14.55 8.59
C THR A 127 -9.54 13.18 8.14
N PHE A 128 -8.35 13.14 7.50
CA PHE A 128 -7.81 11.99 6.79
C PHE A 128 -8.74 11.46 5.68
N ALA A 129 -9.71 12.27 5.24
CA ALA A 129 -10.57 11.92 4.12
C ALA A 129 -9.76 11.87 2.83
N ILE A 130 -10.04 10.87 2.00
CA ILE A 130 -9.46 10.76 0.66
C ILE A 130 -10.12 11.80 -0.25
N ILE A 131 -9.32 12.69 -0.81
CA ILE A 131 -9.80 13.81 -1.63
C ILE A 131 -9.69 13.48 -3.12
N GLY A 132 -8.66 12.73 -3.52
CA GLY A 132 -8.48 12.28 -4.89
C GLY A 132 -7.20 11.47 -5.07
N ALA A 133 -7.12 10.77 -6.19
CA ALA A 133 -5.92 10.09 -6.68
C ALA A 133 -5.33 10.87 -7.85
N VAL A 134 -4.02 10.76 -8.04
CA VAL A 134 -3.26 11.40 -9.11
C VAL A 134 -2.37 10.37 -9.80
N GLU A 135 -2.35 10.37 -11.13
CA GLU A 135 -1.54 9.48 -11.98
C GLU A 135 -0.80 10.27 -13.06
N LEU A 136 0.52 10.05 -13.19
CA LEU A 136 1.32 10.63 -14.27
C LEU A 136 1.47 9.61 -15.41
N ASP A 137 0.80 9.87 -16.52
CA ASP A 137 0.79 8.96 -17.67
C ASP A 137 2.12 8.99 -18.45
N ASP A 138 2.62 7.81 -18.85
CA ASP A 138 3.82 7.68 -19.67
C ASP A 138 3.51 7.56 -21.16
N ALA A 139 4.30 8.18 -22.04
CA ALA A 139 4.13 8.03 -23.49
C ALA A 139 4.20 6.57 -23.97
N SER A 140 4.78 5.66 -23.17
CA SER A 140 4.91 4.23 -23.45
C SER A 140 3.62 3.39 -23.31
N HIS A 141 2.43 4.00 -23.11
CA HIS A 141 1.13 3.33 -22.90
C HIS A 141 0.59 2.43 -24.05
N GLN A 142 1.37 2.06 -25.07
CA GLN A 142 0.85 1.32 -26.24
C GLN A 142 0.59 -0.18 -26.00
N LYS A 143 0.97 -0.74 -24.85
CA LYS A 143 0.72 -2.17 -24.55
C LYS A 143 -0.74 -2.37 -24.12
N LYS A 144 -1.45 -3.29 -24.79
CA LYS A 144 -2.86 -3.64 -24.50
C LYS A 144 -3.16 -3.88 -23.01
N HIS A 145 -2.24 -4.50 -22.27
CA HIS A 145 -2.43 -4.74 -20.83
C HIS A 145 -2.39 -3.47 -19.99
N ARG A 146 -1.60 -2.45 -20.38
CA ARG A 146 -1.55 -1.15 -19.70
C ARG A 146 -2.84 -0.37 -19.97
N ILE A 147 -3.27 -0.31 -21.23
CA ILE A 147 -4.55 0.30 -21.61
C ILE A 147 -5.70 -0.33 -20.81
N ARG A 148 -5.75 -1.66 -20.74
CA ARG A 148 -6.76 -2.37 -19.94
C ARG A 148 -6.69 -1.99 -18.45
N ARG A 149 -5.49 -1.95 -17.86
CA ARG A 149 -5.30 -1.54 -16.47
C ARG A 149 -5.85 -0.14 -16.24
N ASP A 150 -5.47 0.80 -17.11
CA ASP A 150 -5.77 2.22 -16.94
C ASP A 150 -7.29 2.48 -17.05
N ILE A 151 -7.96 1.83 -18.00
CA ILE A 151 -9.44 1.89 -18.13
C ILE A 151 -10.12 1.30 -16.88
N LEU A 152 -9.65 0.15 -16.39
CA LEU A 152 -10.25 -0.50 -15.24
C LEU A 152 -9.96 0.23 -13.93
N LEU A 153 -8.78 0.85 -13.79
CA LEU A 153 -8.44 1.67 -12.64
C LEU A 153 -9.38 2.87 -12.51
N GLU A 154 -9.64 3.56 -13.63
CA GLU A 154 -10.58 4.66 -13.68
C GLU A 154 -11.99 4.23 -13.24
N GLU A 155 -12.47 3.08 -13.74
CA GLU A 155 -13.77 2.55 -13.32
C GLU A 155 -13.80 2.17 -11.83
N VAL A 156 -12.74 1.58 -11.29
CA VAL A 156 -12.64 1.24 -9.86
C VAL A 156 -12.72 2.51 -9.00
N LEU A 157 -11.95 3.54 -9.33
CA LEU A 157 -11.93 4.79 -8.56
C LEU A 157 -13.26 5.55 -8.69
N ARG A 158 -13.85 5.55 -9.89
CA ARG A 158 -15.19 6.12 -10.13
C ARG A 158 -16.25 5.45 -9.27
N GLN A 159 -16.28 4.11 -9.21
CA GLN A 159 -17.22 3.38 -8.35
C GLN A 159 -16.95 3.62 -6.86
N ALA A 160 -15.69 3.82 -6.47
CA ALA A 160 -15.31 4.16 -5.09
C ALA A 160 -15.60 5.63 -4.72
N GLY A 161 -16.04 6.46 -5.67
CA GLY A 161 -16.28 7.89 -5.44
C GLY A 161 -14.98 8.69 -5.25
N ILE A 162 -13.83 8.18 -5.70
CA ILE A 162 -12.53 8.84 -5.60
C ILE A 162 -12.23 9.52 -6.94
N PRO A 163 -12.13 10.85 -6.99
CA PRO A 163 -11.73 11.56 -8.21
C PRO A 163 -10.32 11.16 -8.64
N LEU A 164 -10.14 10.87 -9.93
CA LEU A 164 -8.84 10.60 -10.54
C LEU A 164 -8.40 11.79 -11.40
N LEU A 165 -7.25 12.38 -11.05
CA LEU A 165 -6.58 13.42 -11.85
C LEU A 165 -5.41 12.77 -12.59
N ARG A 166 -5.43 12.82 -13.92
CA ARG A 166 -4.35 12.27 -14.72
C ARG A 166 -4.02 13.14 -15.92
N ASP A 167 -2.75 13.12 -16.29
CA ASP A 167 -2.24 13.74 -17.51
C ASP A 167 -0.90 13.09 -17.88
N ARG A 168 -0.53 13.21 -19.15
CA ARG A 168 0.82 12.87 -19.62
C ARG A 168 1.81 13.97 -19.31
N ASP A 169 1.33 15.21 -19.37
CA ASP A 169 2.14 16.39 -19.11
C ASP A 169 2.15 16.72 -17.61
N SER A 170 3.35 16.70 -17.03
CA SER A 170 3.55 16.90 -15.59
C SER A 170 3.12 18.29 -15.14
N GLU A 171 3.36 19.33 -15.94
CA GLU A 171 3.05 20.71 -15.55
C GLU A 171 1.54 20.97 -15.59
N SER A 172 0.88 20.52 -16.65
CA SER A 172 -0.58 20.50 -16.79
C SER A 172 -1.22 19.76 -15.61
N LEU A 173 -0.69 18.59 -15.23
CA LEU A 173 -1.23 17.83 -14.11
C LEU A 173 -1.07 18.56 -12.77
N VAL A 174 0.09 19.15 -12.50
CA VAL A 174 0.32 19.96 -11.30
C VAL A 174 -0.68 21.12 -11.23
N ARG A 175 -0.92 21.82 -12.35
CA ARG A 175 -1.91 22.91 -12.42
C ARG A 175 -3.32 22.40 -12.14
N LYS A 176 -3.74 21.29 -12.77
CA LYS A 176 -5.04 20.65 -12.54
C LYS A 176 -5.25 20.27 -11.07
N VAL A 177 -4.23 19.70 -10.42
CA VAL A 177 -4.26 19.39 -8.99
C VAL A 177 -4.43 20.67 -8.17
N GLY A 178 -3.67 21.71 -8.45
CA GLY A 178 -3.79 23.00 -7.75
C GLY A 178 -5.19 23.62 -7.87
N GLU A 179 -5.78 23.62 -9.07
CA GLU A 179 -7.14 24.11 -9.31
C GLU A 179 -8.19 23.27 -8.57
N PHE A 180 -8.09 21.95 -8.67
CA PHE A 180 -8.98 21.02 -7.97
C PHE A 180 -8.98 21.22 -6.46
N LEU A 181 -7.80 21.39 -5.87
CA LEU A 181 -7.66 21.57 -4.42
C LEU A 181 -8.12 22.95 -3.94
N LYS A 182 -8.03 24.00 -4.76
CA LYS A 182 -8.60 25.31 -4.43
C LYS A 182 -10.11 25.23 -4.28
N TYR A 183 -10.78 24.56 -5.22
CA TYR A 183 -12.24 24.37 -5.17
C TYR A 183 -12.67 23.56 -3.93
N ARG A 184 -12.02 22.42 -3.66
CA ARG A 184 -12.26 21.61 -2.44
C ARG A 184 -11.92 22.37 -1.15
N GLY A 185 -10.97 23.30 -1.24
CA GLY A 185 -10.60 24.21 -0.17
C GLY A 185 -11.77 25.12 0.23
N ALA A 186 -12.35 25.79 -0.77
CA ALA A 186 -13.45 26.73 -0.61
C ALA A 186 -14.73 26.06 -0.09
N ASP A 187 -15.15 24.94 -0.69
CA ASP A 187 -16.36 24.21 -0.30
C ASP A 187 -16.40 23.84 1.19
N ALA A 188 -15.26 23.46 1.76
CA ALA A 188 -15.20 23.09 3.17
C ALA A 188 -15.18 24.30 4.10
N ALA A 189 -14.58 25.42 3.67
CA ALA A 189 -14.60 26.67 4.44
C ALA A 189 -16.04 27.19 4.54
N GLU A 190 -16.79 27.15 3.44
CA GLU A 190 -18.20 27.53 3.40
C GLU A 190 -19.06 26.63 4.30
N LYS A 191 -18.89 25.30 4.22
CA LYS A 191 -19.58 24.35 5.13
C LYS A 191 -19.26 24.59 6.61
N SER A 192 -18.03 25.00 6.92
CA SER A 192 -17.62 25.30 8.30
C SER A 192 -18.27 26.58 8.81
N ILE A 193 -18.37 27.62 7.98
CA ILE A 193 -19.02 28.90 8.34
C ILE A 193 -20.53 28.71 8.56
N THR A 194 -21.21 27.99 7.66
CA THR A 194 -22.66 27.73 7.79
C THR A 194 -22.97 26.83 9.00
N GLY A 195 -22.12 25.84 9.29
CA GLY A 195 -22.20 25.04 10.50
C GLY A 195 -22.01 25.85 11.79
N MET A 196 -21.08 26.81 11.79
CA MET A 196 -20.87 27.70 12.94
C MET A 196 -22.09 28.59 13.21
N ASN A 197 -22.63 29.25 12.18
CA ASN A 197 -23.77 30.18 12.31
C ASN A 197 -25.04 29.49 12.83
N SER A 198 -25.32 28.26 12.38
CA SER A 198 -26.45 27.47 12.88
C SER A 198 -26.30 27.03 14.34
N THR A 199 -25.07 26.93 14.85
CA THR A 199 -24.80 26.57 16.25
C THR A 199 -24.96 27.78 17.17
N THR A 200 -24.57 28.97 16.71
CA THR A 200 -24.74 30.24 17.46
C THR A 200 -26.21 30.61 17.62
N GLU A 201 -27.03 30.49 16.56
CA GLU A 201 -28.47 30.74 16.63
C GLU A 201 -29.19 29.82 17.62
N HIS A 202 -28.76 28.56 17.73
CA HIS A 202 -29.39 27.61 18.65
C HIS A 202 -29.02 27.85 20.12
N THR A 203 -27.89 28.51 20.37
CA THR A 203 -27.40 28.84 21.72
C THR A 203 -28.05 30.14 22.22
N GLU A 204 -28.17 31.16 21.37
CA GLU A 204 -28.89 32.41 21.69
C GLU A 204 -30.39 32.20 21.91
N ARG A 205 -31.01 31.25 21.19
CA ARG A 205 -32.44 30.93 21.39
C ARG A 205 -32.72 30.26 22.73
N LYS A 206 -31.75 29.54 23.31
CA LYS A 206 -31.89 28.88 24.63
C LYS A 206 -31.62 29.81 25.81
N GLU A 207 -30.84 30.88 25.62
CA GLU A 207 -30.65 31.90 26.66
C GLU A 207 -31.82 32.88 26.75
N ASN A 208 -32.56 33.10 25.66
CA ASN A 208 -33.77 33.94 25.66
C ASN A 208 -35.06 33.21 26.13
N GLU A 209 -34.98 31.92 26.48
CA GLU A 209 -36.10 31.11 27.00
C GLU A 209 -35.97 30.80 28.52
N LYS A 210 -35.07 31.48 29.24
CA LYS A 210 -34.96 31.45 30.71
C LYS A 210 -35.25 32.81 31.33
#